data_AF-A0A846B642-F1
#
_entry.id   AF-A0A846B642-F1
#
_cell.length_a   1.000
_cell.length_b   1.000
_cell.length_c   1.000
_cell.angle_alpha   90.00
_cell.angle_beta   90.00
_cell.angle_gamma   90.00
#
_symmetry.space_group_name_H-M   'P 1'
#
loop_
_entity.id
_entity.type
_entity.pdbx_description
1 polymer ?
#
loop_
_entity_poly.entity_id
_entity_poly.type
_entity_poly.pdbx_seq_one_letter_code
_entity_poly.pdbx_strand_id
1 'polypeptide(L)'
;MKSFEEIDRLAINQITNQISAKLDDPEIGQAIGRPSTIPPDPMVKIFALSGLNNDSNAQIMSLLAAMACVTNGLSHPRSLFVGDELSVLLSKPGFAEMVGTIWATGRKDGISGLLILQDVNAIAACSAASKIFQNTSIEMVGKTTAAAASAYVKYCEYDPDIIRTNATEAFYPDASEYFTKWLLKVGDRYWSPLRYYPGAMILAAVANSEDEKAARQRFINQYPQSQVGVLKGTRDFAAAYIKVLRGGVSIKEIGK
;
A
#
# COMPACT_ATOMS: atom_id res chain seq x y z
N MET A 1 -53.36 8.47 5.74
CA MET A 1 -52.28 7.85 4.95
C MET A 1 -51.67 8.99 4.15
N LYS A 2 -50.38 9.35 4.36
CA LYS A 2 -49.74 10.38 3.53
C LYS A 2 -49.88 9.95 2.06
N SER A 3 -50.25 10.87 1.17
CA SER A 3 -50.39 10.51 -0.24
C SER A 3 -49.02 10.05 -0.74
N PHE A 4 -48.98 9.07 -1.64
CA PHE A 4 -47.72 8.59 -2.22
C PHE A 4 -46.92 9.74 -2.85
N GLU A 5 -47.60 10.74 -3.43
CA GLU A 5 -46.97 11.94 -4.00
C GLU A 5 -46.26 12.80 -2.95
N GLU A 6 -46.80 12.92 -1.73
CA GLU A 6 -46.14 13.66 -0.65
C GLU A 6 -44.88 12.93 -0.16
N ILE A 7 -44.92 11.59 -0.13
CA ILE A 7 -43.76 10.77 0.24
C ILE A 7 -42.67 10.90 -0.83
N ASP A 8 -43.03 10.82 -2.11
CA ASP A 8 -42.10 10.96 -3.23
C ASP A 8 -41.45 12.35 -3.24
N ARG A 9 -42.24 13.42 -3.04
CA ARG A 9 -41.71 14.78 -2.96
C ARG A 9 -40.71 14.95 -1.82
N LEU A 10 -40.99 14.37 -0.65
CA LEU A 10 -40.06 14.41 0.48
C LEU A 10 -38.77 13.62 0.19
N ALA A 11 -38.91 12.43 -0.43
CA ALA A 11 -37.77 11.61 -0.81
C ALA A 11 -36.86 12.30 -1.84
N ILE A 12 -37.45 12.89 -2.89
CA ILE A 12 -36.70 13.64 -3.91
C ILE A 12 -35.97 14.83 -3.27
N ASN A 13 -36.66 15.64 -2.46
CA ASN A 13 -36.03 16.76 -1.77
C ASN A 13 -34.86 16.31 -0.89
N GLN A 14 -35.00 15.18 -0.19
CA GLN A 14 -33.92 14.63 0.62
C GLN A 14 -32.72 14.20 -0.24
N ILE A 15 -32.96 13.50 -1.34
CA ILE A 15 -31.91 13.08 -2.29
C ILE A 15 -31.20 14.31 -2.86
N THR A 16 -31.94 15.30 -3.34
CA THR A 16 -31.39 16.54 -3.90
C THR A 16 -30.53 17.27 -2.87
N ASN A 17 -31.02 17.43 -1.63
CA ASN A 17 -30.26 18.08 -0.57
C ASN A 17 -28.95 17.35 -0.25
N GLN A 18 -28.97 16.01 -0.21
CA GLN A 18 -27.76 15.22 0.04
C GLN A 18 -26.75 15.31 -1.11
N ILE A 19 -27.22 15.30 -2.36
CA ILE A 19 -26.37 15.47 -3.54
C ILE A 19 -25.76 16.87 -3.55
N SER A 20 -26.57 17.92 -3.37
CA SER A 20 -26.09 19.31 -3.34
C SER A 20 -25.06 19.51 -2.23
N ALA A 21 -25.33 19.02 -1.02
CA ALA A 21 -24.37 19.12 0.09
C ALA A 21 -23.02 18.45 -0.22
N LYS A 22 -23.01 17.37 -1.01
CA LYS A 22 -21.77 16.70 -1.43
C LYS A 22 -21.07 17.38 -2.60
N LEU A 23 -21.81 18.00 -3.51
CA LEU A 23 -21.25 18.80 -4.59
C LEU A 23 -20.69 20.15 -4.10
N ASP A 24 -21.25 20.68 -3.02
CA ASP A 24 -20.77 21.91 -2.38
C ASP A 24 -19.56 21.67 -1.46
N ASP A 25 -19.28 20.42 -1.09
CA ASP A 25 -18.12 20.05 -0.29
C ASP A 25 -16.83 20.35 -1.08
N PRO A 26 -15.95 21.26 -0.61
CA PRO A 26 -14.76 21.65 -1.36
C PRO A 26 -13.74 20.51 -1.54
N GLU A 27 -13.74 19.49 -0.68
CA GLU A 27 -12.82 18.35 -0.77
C GLU A 27 -13.24 17.35 -1.85
N ILE A 28 -14.55 17.15 -2.04
CA ILE A 28 -15.10 16.17 -2.98
C ILE A 28 -15.76 16.79 -4.18
N GLY A 29 -16.60 17.80 -3.98
CA GLY A 29 -17.35 18.48 -5.02
C GLY A 29 -16.46 19.00 -6.15
N GLN A 30 -15.29 19.56 -5.81
CA GLN A 30 -14.31 19.96 -6.82
C GLN A 30 -13.67 18.78 -7.55
N ALA A 31 -13.44 17.66 -6.86
CA ALA A 31 -12.82 16.47 -7.43
C ALA A 31 -13.77 15.72 -8.40
N ILE A 32 -15.07 15.68 -8.09
CA ILE A 32 -16.09 15.02 -8.93
C ILE A 32 -16.73 15.96 -9.97
N GLY A 33 -16.80 17.26 -9.68
CA GLY A 33 -17.47 18.27 -10.50
C GLY A 33 -16.61 18.87 -11.62
N ARG A 34 -15.34 18.47 -11.75
CA ARG A 34 -14.43 18.93 -12.79
C ARG A 34 -13.99 17.77 -13.69
N PRO A 35 -13.67 18.03 -14.97
CA PRO A 35 -13.04 17.04 -15.82
C PRO A 35 -11.78 16.47 -15.15
N SER A 36 -11.63 15.14 -15.19
CA SER A 36 -10.47 14.48 -14.60
C SER A 36 -9.18 14.93 -15.30
N THR A 37 -8.16 15.28 -14.52
CA THR A 37 -6.80 15.55 -15.01
C THR A 37 -5.93 14.30 -15.04
N ILE A 38 -6.49 13.16 -14.62
CA ILE A 38 -5.79 11.87 -14.64
C ILE A 38 -5.65 11.44 -16.10
N PRO A 39 -4.42 11.09 -16.56
CA PRO A 39 -4.23 10.58 -17.90
C PRO A 39 -5.16 9.36 -18.15
N PRO A 40 -5.74 9.23 -19.36
CA PRO A 40 -6.68 8.15 -19.64
C PRO A 40 -6.01 6.78 -19.68
N ASP A 41 -4.76 6.71 -20.15
CA ASP A 41 -4.01 5.46 -20.34
C ASP A 41 -2.56 5.51 -19.81
N PRO A 42 -2.35 5.70 -18.49
CA PRO A 42 -1.02 5.66 -17.89
C PRO A 42 -0.55 4.22 -17.65
N MET A 43 0.73 3.96 -17.90
CA MET A 43 1.38 2.69 -17.52
C MET A 43 1.35 2.44 -16.00
N VAL A 44 1.39 3.51 -15.20
CA VAL A 44 1.34 3.44 -13.74
C VAL A 44 0.40 4.52 -13.22
N LYS A 45 -0.61 4.11 -12.45
CA LYS A 45 -1.58 5.01 -11.80
C LYS A 45 -1.45 4.87 -10.28
N ILE A 46 -1.16 5.97 -9.60
CA ILE A 46 -0.96 6.02 -8.15
C ILE A 46 -1.98 6.96 -7.55
N PHE A 47 -2.73 6.49 -6.56
CA PHE A 47 -3.64 7.30 -5.77
C PHE A 47 -3.10 7.41 -4.35
N ALA A 48 -2.76 8.64 -3.94
CA ALA A 48 -2.48 8.93 -2.54
C ALA A 48 -3.79 9.27 -1.84
N LEU A 49 -4.28 8.35 -1.01
CA LEU A 49 -5.54 8.51 -0.26
C LEU A 49 -5.32 9.16 1.13
N SER A 50 -4.22 9.89 1.31
CA SER A 50 -3.89 10.59 2.55
C SER A 50 -4.65 11.92 2.67
N GLY A 51 -4.98 12.33 3.90
CA GLY A 51 -5.57 13.64 4.19
C GLY A 51 -7.10 13.73 4.10
N LEU A 52 -7.79 12.61 3.91
CA LEU A 52 -9.26 12.56 3.90
C LEU A 52 -9.78 12.45 5.34
N ASN A 53 -10.00 13.60 5.99
CA ASN A 53 -10.41 13.66 7.40
C ASN A 53 -11.88 13.29 7.61
N ASN A 54 -12.71 13.45 6.58
CA ASN A 54 -14.13 13.08 6.62
C ASN A 54 -14.31 11.64 6.13
N ASP A 55 -14.83 10.77 6.99
CA ASP A 55 -15.02 9.34 6.73
C ASP A 55 -15.86 9.06 5.47
N SER A 56 -16.92 9.84 5.27
CA SER A 56 -17.78 9.73 4.09
C SER A 56 -17.02 10.13 2.82
N ASN A 57 -16.16 11.13 2.92
CA ASN A 57 -15.37 11.58 1.78
C ASN A 57 -14.26 10.58 1.45
N ALA A 58 -13.61 10.03 2.47
CA ALA A 58 -12.62 8.99 2.34
C ALA A 58 -13.17 7.77 1.61
N GLN A 59 -14.38 7.35 1.96
CA GLN A 59 -15.05 6.24 1.30
C GLN A 59 -15.30 6.52 -0.19
N ILE A 60 -15.87 7.66 -0.54
CA ILE A 60 -16.14 8.03 -1.94
C ILE A 60 -14.83 8.06 -2.75
N MET A 61 -13.81 8.73 -2.25
CA MET A 61 -12.52 8.82 -2.93
C MET A 61 -11.84 7.47 -3.09
N SER A 62 -11.91 6.60 -2.07
CA SER A 62 -11.35 5.24 -2.15
C SER A 62 -12.05 4.39 -3.22
N LEU A 63 -13.38 4.50 -3.33
CA LEU A 63 -14.15 3.82 -4.37
C LEU A 63 -13.81 4.34 -5.76
N LEU A 64 -13.72 5.66 -5.93
CA LEU A 64 -13.32 6.26 -7.21
C LEU A 64 -11.90 5.84 -7.62
N ALA A 65 -10.95 5.86 -6.68
CA ALA A 65 -9.58 5.43 -6.93
C ALA A 65 -9.51 3.95 -7.32
N ALA A 66 -10.19 3.07 -6.58
CA ALA A 66 -10.23 1.65 -6.88
C ALA A 66 -10.88 1.37 -8.25
N MET A 67 -11.99 2.04 -8.58
CA MET A 67 -12.61 1.92 -9.91
C MET A 67 -11.68 2.41 -11.02
N ALA A 68 -11.01 3.55 -10.83
CA ALA A 68 -10.07 4.08 -11.81
C ALA A 68 -8.85 3.17 -12.02
N CYS A 69 -8.40 2.47 -10.96
CA CYS A 69 -7.37 1.44 -11.05
C CYS A 69 -7.85 0.20 -11.81
N VAL A 70 -9.06 -0.31 -11.51
CA VAL A 70 -9.63 -1.48 -12.20
C VAL A 70 -9.83 -1.17 -13.68
N THR A 71 -10.43 -0.03 -14.03
CA THR A 71 -10.62 0.38 -15.43
C THR A 71 -9.29 0.48 -16.17
N ASN A 72 -8.26 1.07 -15.55
CA ASN A 72 -6.91 1.10 -16.13
C ASN A 72 -6.34 -0.31 -16.31
N GLY A 73 -6.57 -1.18 -15.32
CA GLY A 73 -6.09 -2.54 -15.32
C GLY A 73 -6.66 -3.36 -16.48
N LEU A 74 -7.95 -3.16 -16.78
CA LEU A 74 -8.65 -3.82 -17.88
C LEU A 74 -8.24 -3.30 -19.27
N SER A 75 -7.67 -2.09 -19.36
CA SER A 75 -7.15 -1.54 -20.62
C SER A 75 -5.84 -2.20 -21.09
N HIS A 76 -5.24 -3.06 -20.27
CA HIS A 76 -3.98 -3.74 -20.59
C HIS A 76 -4.11 -5.27 -20.46
N PRO A 77 -3.31 -6.05 -21.22
CA PRO A 77 -3.38 -7.51 -21.17
C PRO A 77 -3.05 -8.13 -19.80
N ARG A 78 -2.18 -7.47 -19.04
CA ARG A 78 -1.78 -7.86 -17.69
C ARG A 78 -1.54 -6.63 -16.83
N SER A 79 -2.13 -6.63 -15.65
CA SER A 79 -2.10 -5.50 -14.73
C SER A 79 -1.92 -5.98 -13.30
N LEU A 80 -1.32 -5.13 -12.47
CA LEU A 80 -1.14 -5.38 -11.04
C LEU A 80 -1.84 -4.27 -10.25
N PHE A 81 -2.86 -4.65 -9.49
CA PHE A 81 -3.44 -3.82 -8.45
C PHE A 81 -2.60 -3.93 -7.19
N VAL A 82 -2.15 -2.80 -6.65
CA VAL A 82 -1.37 -2.73 -5.41
C VAL A 82 -2.14 -1.91 -4.38
N GLY A 83 -2.42 -2.53 -3.24
CA GLY A 83 -3.01 -1.90 -2.07
C GLY A 83 -1.98 -1.81 -0.95
N ASP A 84 -1.51 -0.60 -0.67
CA ASP A 84 -0.61 -0.33 0.45
C ASP A 84 -1.37 0.35 1.60
N GLU A 85 -1.19 -0.15 2.82
CA GLU A 85 -1.82 0.35 4.05
C GLU A 85 -3.34 0.56 3.94
N LEU A 86 -4.05 -0.42 3.34
CA LEU A 86 -5.50 -0.35 3.13
C LEU A 86 -6.33 -0.74 4.37
N SER A 87 -5.71 -0.94 5.53
CA SER A 87 -6.37 -1.44 6.75
C SER A 87 -7.64 -0.68 7.11
N VAL A 88 -7.57 0.66 7.13
CA VAL A 88 -8.70 1.55 7.40
C VAL A 88 -9.77 1.46 6.31
N LEU A 89 -9.37 1.39 5.03
CA LEU A 89 -10.30 1.35 3.90
C LEU A 89 -11.01 0.01 3.77
N LEU A 90 -10.34 -1.10 4.11
CA LEU A 90 -10.94 -2.43 4.17
C LEU A 90 -12.02 -2.53 5.24
N SER A 91 -12.05 -1.65 6.25
CA SER A 91 -13.19 -1.59 7.19
C SER A 91 -14.49 -1.11 6.51
N LYS A 92 -14.41 -0.49 5.33
CA LYS A 92 -15.57 0.02 4.58
C LYS A 92 -16.09 -1.06 3.64
N PRO A 93 -17.32 -1.59 3.83
CA PRO A 93 -17.81 -2.74 3.07
C PRO A 93 -17.78 -2.54 1.55
N GLY A 94 -18.18 -1.37 1.05
CA GLY A 94 -18.18 -1.11 -0.39
C GLY A 94 -16.79 -1.19 -1.03
N PHE A 95 -15.77 -0.68 -0.34
CA PHE A 95 -14.38 -0.76 -0.81
C PHE A 95 -13.83 -2.19 -0.67
N ALA A 96 -14.08 -2.83 0.47
CA ALA A 96 -13.66 -4.21 0.72
C ALA A 96 -14.22 -5.19 -0.31
N GLU A 97 -15.51 -5.09 -0.67
CA GLU A 97 -16.12 -5.93 -1.70
C GLU A 97 -15.50 -5.73 -3.09
N MET A 98 -15.17 -4.48 -3.43
CA MET A 98 -14.51 -4.16 -4.70
C MET A 98 -13.11 -4.79 -4.75
N VAL A 99 -12.31 -4.62 -3.70
CA VAL A 99 -11.00 -5.27 -3.59
C VAL A 99 -11.14 -6.78 -3.61
N GLY A 100 -12.09 -7.36 -2.87
CA GLY A 100 -12.35 -8.80 -2.87
C GLY A 100 -12.70 -9.38 -4.24
N THR A 101 -13.34 -8.59 -5.10
CA THR A 101 -13.66 -8.99 -6.48
C THR A 101 -12.39 -9.14 -7.32
N ILE A 102 -11.36 -8.33 -7.09
CA ILE A 102 -10.04 -8.48 -7.75
C ILE A 102 -9.44 -9.86 -7.44
N TRP A 103 -9.54 -10.33 -6.19
CA TRP A 103 -9.07 -11.66 -5.81
C TRP A 103 -9.92 -12.79 -6.37
N ALA A 104 -11.24 -12.61 -6.44
CA ALA A 104 -12.16 -13.66 -6.90
C ALA A 104 -12.16 -13.85 -8.43
N THR A 105 -12.09 -12.77 -9.21
CA THR A 105 -12.25 -12.83 -10.67
C THR A 105 -11.13 -12.18 -11.45
N GLY A 106 -10.32 -11.31 -10.85
CA GLY A 106 -9.35 -10.48 -11.55
C GLY A 106 -8.36 -11.28 -12.40
N ARG A 107 -7.96 -12.48 -11.99
CA ARG A 107 -7.05 -13.34 -12.78
C ARG A 107 -7.61 -13.68 -14.16
N LYS A 108 -8.94 -13.86 -14.30
CA LYS A 108 -9.59 -14.11 -15.60
C LYS A 108 -9.52 -12.89 -16.52
N ASP A 109 -9.49 -11.71 -15.91
CA ASP A 109 -9.45 -10.41 -16.59
C ASP A 109 -8.02 -9.87 -16.74
N GLY A 110 -6.99 -10.69 -16.45
CA GLY A 110 -5.59 -10.28 -16.54
C GLY A 110 -5.08 -9.42 -15.38
N ILE A 111 -5.86 -9.25 -14.31
CA ILE A 111 -5.52 -8.43 -13.14
C ILE A 111 -5.02 -9.32 -12.00
N SER A 112 -3.82 -9.05 -11.50
CA SER A 112 -3.29 -9.62 -10.25
C SER A 112 -3.43 -8.62 -9.11
N GLY A 113 -3.60 -9.10 -7.88
CA GLY A 113 -3.67 -8.28 -6.68
C GLY A 113 -2.46 -8.47 -5.77
N LEU A 114 -1.98 -7.38 -5.18
CA LEU A 114 -0.97 -7.36 -4.12
C LEU A 114 -1.49 -6.48 -2.97
N LEU A 115 -1.56 -7.03 -1.76
CA LEU A 115 -1.78 -6.26 -0.54
C LEU A 115 -0.50 -6.19 0.28
N ILE A 116 -0.15 -4.99 0.73
CA ILE A 116 0.96 -4.71 1.63
C ILE A 116 0.33 -4.19 2.92
N LEU A 117 0.51 -4.93 4.01
CA LEU A 117 -0.21 -4.72 5.27
C LEU A 117 0.70 -4.97 6.46
N GLN A 118 0.40 -4.32 7.58
CA GLN A 118 1.08 -4.53 8.86
C GLN A 118 0.46 -5.66 9.68
N ASP A 119 -0.86 -5.84 9.58
CA ASP A 119 -1.62 -6.85 10.34
C ASP A 119 -2.72 -7.49 9.50
N VAL A 120 -2.77 -8.82 9.53
CA VAL A 120 -3.77 -9.66 8.85
C VAL A 120 -5.16 -9.50 9.47
N ASN A 121 -5.27 -9.10 10.74
CA ASN A 121 -6.56 -8.88 11.38
C ASN A 121 -7.44 -7.85 10.63
N ALA A 122 -6.81 -6.87 9.98
CA ALA A 122 -7.54 -5.87 9.19
C ALA A 122 -8.27 -6.49 7.99
N ILE A 123 -7.68 -7.51 7.34
CA ILE A 123 -8.38 -8.29 6.30
C ILE A 123 -9.43 -9.16 6.95
N ALA A 124 -9.10 -9.86 8.04
CA ALA A 124 -10.02 -10.80 8.68
C ALA A 124 -11.32 -10.16 9.18
N ALA A 125 -11.29 -8.87 9.51
CA ALA A 125 -12.46 -8.11 9.93
C ALA A 125 -13.31 -7.56 8.77
N CYS A 126 -12.83 -7.61 7.52
CA CYS A 126 -13.55 -7.01 6.38
C CYS A 126 -14.59 -7.96 5.76
N SER A 127 -15.56 -7.40 5.05
CA SER A 127 -16.64 -8.17 4.42
C SER A 127 -16.14 -9.13 3.32
N ALA A 128 -14.98 -8.84 2.74
CA ALA A 128 -14.35 -9.62 1.67
C ALA A 128 -13.28 -10.62 2.15
N ALA A 129 -13.13 -10.84 3.46
CA ALA A 129 -12.07 -11.65 4.05
C ALA A 129 -11.94 -13.03 3.38
N SER A 130 -13.06 -13.75 3.22
CA SER A 130 -13.07 -15.09 2.62
C SER A 130 -12.58 -15.08 1.17
N LYS A 131 -12.98 -14.09 0.37
CA LYS A 131 -12.53 -13.94 -1.02
C LYS A 131 -11.02 -13.70 -1.08
N ILE A 132 -10.50 -12.85 -0.19
CA ILE A 132 -9.08 -12.49 -0.17
C ILE A 132 -8.24 -13.69 0.26
N PHE A 133 -8.54 -14.31 1.42
CA PHE A 133 -7.73 -15.42 1.94
C PHE A 133 -7.77 -16.65 1.03
N GLN A 134 -8.94 -17.08 0.57
CA GLN A 134 -9.05 -18.31 -0.23
C GLN A 134 -8.39 -18.21 -1.61
N ASN A 135 -8.27 -16.99 -2.16
CA ASN A 135 -7.70 -16.77 -3.49
C ASN A 135 -6.26 -16.21 -3.45
N THR A 136 -5.69 -16.02 -2.26
CA THR A 136 -4.29 -15.62 -2.12
C THR A 136 -3.38 -16.84 -2.26
N SER A 137 -2.58 -16.87 -3.32
CA SER A 137 -1.69 -18.01 -3.60
C SER A 137 -0.27 -17.86 -3.05
N ILE A 138 0.15 -16.63 -2.78
CA ILE A 138 1.52 -16.28 -2.36
C ILE A 138 1.41 -15.32 -1.19
N GLU A 139 2.10 -15.64 -0.11
CA GLU A 139 2.17 -14.82 1.09
C GLU A 139 3.64 -14.63 1.48
N MET A 140 4.03 -13.39 1.79
CA MET A 140 5.39 -13.04 2.17
C MET A 140 5.35 -12.29 3.50
N VAL A 141 5.97 -12.86 4.53
CA VAL A 141 5.90 -12.36 5.91
C VAL A 141 7.31 -12.00 6.39
N GLY A 142 7.49 -10.76 6.80
CA GLY A 142 8.73 -10.27 7.40
C GLY A 142 8.80 -10.57 8.90
N LYS A 143 9.59 -9.77 9.63
CA LYS A 143 9.55 -9.75 11.10
C LYS A 143 8.12 -9.40 11.56
N THR A 144 7.60 -10.16 12.51
CA THR A 144 6.28 -9.92 13.10
C THR A 144 6.35 -9.91 14.64
N THR A 145 5.18 -9.82 15.30
CA THR A 145 5.05 -9.95 16.76
C THR A 145 4.42 -11.31 17.11
N ALA A 146 4.58 -11.75 18.36
CA ALA A 146 3.94 -13.01 18.81
C ALA A 146 2.41 -12.96 18.72
N ALA A 147 1.82 -11.79 18.95
CA ALA A 147 0.38 -11.57 18.80
C ALA A 147 -0.06 -11.71 17.34
N ALA A 148 0.65 -11.06 16.41
CA ALA A 148 0.36 -11.14 14.99
C ALA A 148 0.60 -12.57 14.43
N ALA A 149 1.63 -13.29 14.90
CA ALA A 149 1.86 -14.69 14.56
C ALA A 149 0.62 -15.58 14.81
N SER A 150 -0.12 -15.31 15.89
CA SER A 150 -1.36 -16.03 16.19
C SER A 150 -2.48 -15.75 15.17
N ALA A 151 -2.53 -14.55 14.60
CA ALA A 151 -3.48 -14.21 13.54
C ALA A 151 -3.16 -14.97 12.24
N TYR A 152 -1.87 -15.13 11.89
CA TYR A 152 -1.47 -15.94 10.74
C TYR A 152 -1.85 -17.42 10.91
N VAL A 153 -1.70 -17.99 12.10
CA VAL A 153 -2.17 -19.36 12.38
C VAL A 153 -3.68 -19.46 12.18
N LYS A 154 -4.42 -18.48 12.71
CA LYS A 154 -5.89 -18.48 12.70
C LYS A 154 -6.50 -18.29 11.31
N TYR A 155 -5.99 -17.34 10.52
CA TYR A 155 -6.64 -16.89 9.28
C TYR A 155 -5.91 -17.34 8.01
N CYS A 156 -4.59 -17.53 8.08
CA CYS A 156 -3.78 -17.94 6.95
C CYS A 156 -3.28 -19.39 7.06
N GLU A 157 -3.72 -20.13 8.10
CA GLU A 157 -3.42 -21.54 8.33
C GLU A 157 -1.91 -21.85 8.36
N TYR A 158 -1.12 -20.92 8.92
CA TYR A 158 0.31 -21.13 9.08
C TYR A 158 0.61 -22.21 10.12
N ASP A 159 1.67 -23.00 9.86
CA ASP A 159 2.27 -23.84 10.90
C ASP A 159 2.78 -22.95 12.05
N PRO A 160 2.32 -23.17 13.30
CA PRO A 160 2.70 -22.35 14.44
C PRO A 160 4.21 -22.29 14.70
N ASP A 161 4.93 -23.38 14.48
CA ASP A 161 6.37 -23.44 14.76
C ASP A 161 7.17 -22.67 13.72
N ILE A 162 6.70 -22.67 12.47
CA ILE A 162 7.31 -21.88 11.39
C ILE A 162 7.10 -20.38 11.66
N ILE A 163 5.85 -19.93 11.84
CA ILE A 163 5.55 -18.49 11.94
C ILE A 163 6.05 -17.86 13.25
N ARG A 164 6.17 -18.63 14.34
CA ARG A 164 6.76 -18.14 15.60
C ARG A 164 8.20 -17.68 15.41
N THR A 165 8.95 -18.28 14.50
CA THR A 165 10.34 -17.87 14.21
C THR A 165 10.40 -16.42 13.73
N ASN A 166 9.41 -15.96 12.95
CA ASN A 166 9.29 -14.56 12.50
C ASN A 166 9.09 -13.54 13.63
N ALA A 167 8.62 -13.99 14.79
CA ALA A 167 8.44 -13.15 15.97
C ALA A 167 9.70 -13.01 16.83
N THR A 168 10.79 -13.70 16.47
CA THR A 168 12.06 -13.68 17.20
C THR A 168 13.12 -12.79 16.54
N GLU A 169 14.24 -12.59 17.22
CA GLU A 169 15.42 -11.91 16.68
C GLU A 169 16.03 -12.62 15.46
N ALA A 170 15.69 -13.89 15.23
CA ALA A 170 16.12 -14.63 14.05
C ALA A 170 15.70 -13.92 12.74
N PHE A 171 14.60 -13.16 12.77
CA PHE A 171 14.08 -12.38 11.63
C PHE A 171 14.49 -10.90 11.65
N TYR A 172 15.36 -10.48 12.56
CA TYR A 172 15.95 -9.15 12.47
C TYR A 172 16.76 -9.01 11.18
N PRO A 173 16.68 -7.83 10.51
CA PRO A 173 17.57 -7.49 9.42
C PRO A 173 19.02 -7.61 9.86
N ASP A 174 19.86 -8.13 8.98
CA ASP A 174 21.29 -8.16 9.21
C ASP A 174 21.91 -6.93 8.52
N ALA A 175 22.20 -5.91 9.32
CA ALA A 175 22.80 -4.68 8.81
C ALA A 175 24.27 -4.89 8.37
N SER A 176 24.96 -5.87 8.98
CA SER A 176 26.36 -6.17 8.67
C SER A 176 26.50 -6.84 7.30
N GLU A 177 25.66 -7.84 7.05
CA GLU A 177 25.60 -8.59 5.79
C GLU A 177 24.65 -7.97 4.75
N TYR A 178 23.93 -6.91 5.12
CA TYR A 178 23.10 -6.11 4.22
C TYR A 178 21.91 -6.89 3.62
N PHE A 179 21.13 -7.57 4.46
CA PHE A 179 19.90 -8.23 4.00
C PHE A 179 18.76 -8.23 5.03
N THR A 180 17.55 -8.41 4.51
CA THR A 180 16.33 -8.65 5.30
C THR A 180 15.90 -10.11 5.15
N LYS A 181 15.20 -10.63 6.16
CA LYS A 181 14.74 -12.02 6.21
C LYS A 181 13.23 -12.09 6.03
N TRP A 182 12.79 -13.03 5.22
CA TRP A 182 11.40 -13.21 4.85
C TRP A 182 10.99 -14.67 4.88
N LEU A 183 9.75 -14.92 5.24
CA LEU A 183 9.06 -16.20 5.14
C LEU A 183 8.16 -16.14 3.92
N LEU A 184 8.40 -17.00 2.94
CA LEU A 184 7.54 -17.14 1.77
C LEU A 184 6.68 -18.40 1.93
N LYS A 185 5.39 -18.25 1.73
CA LYS A 185 4.43 -19.34 1.61
C LYS A 185 3.83 -19.33 0.21
N VAL A 186 3.86 -20.48 -0.47
CA VAL A 186 3.22 -20.69 -1.78
C VAL A 186 2.41 -21.99 -1.71
N GLY A 187 1.07 -21.86 -1.66
CA GLY A 187 0.22 -22.97 -1.23
C GLY A 187 0.66 -23.48 0.15
N ASP A 188 0.86 -24.79 0.29
CA ASP A 188 1.26 -25.40 1.56
C ASP A 188 2.79 -25.49 1.77
N ARG A 189 3.58 -24.83 0.92
CA ARG A 189 5.05 -24.89 0.98
C ARG A 189 5.61 -23.61 1.59
N TYR A 190 6.61 -23.79 2.47
CA TYR A 190 7.28 -22.71 3.18
C TYR A 190 8.77 -22.63 2.79
N TRP A 191 9.28 -21.42 2.63
CA TRP A 191 10.71 -21.12 2.49
C TRP A 191 11.12 -20.12 3.55
N SER A 192 12.04 -20.53 4.43
CA SER A 192 12.45 -19.74 5.58
C SER A 192 13.85 -20.10 6.08
N PRO A 193 14.70 -19.13 6.45
CA PRO A 193 14.57 -17.70 6.12
C PRO A 193 15.05 -17.42 4.68
N LEU A 194 14.27 -16.71 3.88
CA LEU A 194 14.73 -16.14 2.62
C LEU A 194 15.44 -14.81 2.84
N ARG A 195 16.61 -14.64 2.23
CA ARG A 195 17.41 -13.42 2.34
C ARG A 195 17.14 -12.52 1.14
N TYR A 196 16.70 -11.29 1.39
CA TYR A 196 16.55 -10.26 0.38
C TYR A 196 17.62 -9.18 0.56
N TYR A 197 18.48 -9.03 -0.45
CA TYR A 197 19.52 -8.02 -0.52
C TYR A 197 18.98 -6.82 -1.31
N PRO A 198 18.64 -5.70 -0.65
CA PRO A 198 18.09 -4.55 -1.34
C PRO A 198 19.12 -3.93 -2.28
N GLY A 199 18.67 -3.32 -3.38
CA GLY A 199 19.55 -2.51 -4.21
C GLY A 199 20.01 -1.25 -3.45
N ALA A 200 21.31 -0.92 -3.51
CA ALA A 200 21.89 0.25 -2.85
C ALA A 200 21.10 1.55 -3.10
N MET A 201 20.73 1.78 -4.36
CA MET A 201 19.96 2.94 -4.79
C MET A 201 18.55 2.98 -4.20
N ILE A 202 17.87 1.83 -4.13
CA ILE A 202 16.52 1.74 -3.58
C ILE A 202 16.57 2.12 -2.11
N LEU A 203 17.51 1.54 -1.36
CA LEU A 203 17.65 1.82 0.06
C LEU A 203 17.96 3.30 0.33
N ALA A 204 18.87 3.89 -0.46
CA ALA A 204 19.20 5.31 -0.38
C ALA A 204 18.04 6.24 -0.75
N ALA A 205 17.16 5.81 -1.68
CA ALA A 205 15.99 6.56 -2.08
C ALA A 205 14.90 6.55 -0.99
N VAL A 206 14.72 5.43 -0.29
CA VAL A 206 13.69 5.29 0.76
C VAL A 206 14.15 5.73 2.15
N ALA A 207 15.45 5.99 2.34
CA ALA A 207 16.00 6.57 3.57
C ALA A 207 15.32 7.93 3.88
N ASN A 208 14.62 8.02 5.01
CA ASN A 208 13.67 9.10 5.28
C ASN A 208 13.81 9.74 6.67
N SER A 209 14.74 9.27 7.52
CA SER A 209 15.04 9.96 8.79
C SER A 209 15.61 11.35 8.52
N GLU A 210 15.54 12.24 9.51
CA GLU A 210 16.05 13.61 9.37
C GLU A 210 17.55 13.62 9.04
N ASP A 211 18.33 12.81 9.75
CA ASP A 211 19.76 12.64 9.52
C ASP A 211 20.07 12.06 8.12
N GLU A 212 19.27 11.11 7.64
CA GLU A 212 19.39 10.53 6.29
C GLU A 212 19.09 11.55 5.19
N LYS A 213 18.02 12.33 5.36
CA LYS A 213 17.65 13.40 4.42
C LYS A 213 18.75 14.44 4.34
N ALA A 214 19.26 14.90 5.49
CA ALA A 214 20.35 15.85 5.55
C ALA A 214 21.61 15.30 4.89
N ALA A 215 21.97 14.05 5.17
CA ALA A 215 23.12 13.38 4.55
C ALA A 215 22.99 13.27 3.03
N ARG A 216 21.85 12.79 2.54
CA ARG A 216 21.59 12.70 1.10
C ARG A 216 21.66 14.07 0.43
N GLN A 217 21.13 15.11 1.06
CA GLN A 217 21.17 16.46 0.51
C GLN A 217 22.59 16.99 0.38
N ARG A 218 23.49 16.67 1.33
CA ARG A 218 24.91 17.05 1.22
C ARG A 218 25.55 16.48 -0.05
N PHE A 219 25.31 15.22 -0.38
CA PHE A 219 25.80 14.62 -1.63
C PHE A 219 25.14 15.22 -2.87
N ILE A 220 23.82 15.42 -2.85
CA ILE A 220 23.10 16.03 -4.00
C ILE A 220 23.64 17.43 -4.31
N ASN A 221 23.96 18.22 -3.29
CA ASN A 221 24.48 19.58 -3.45
C ASN A 221 25.88 19.65 -4.08
N GLN A 222 26.61 18.53 -4.16
CA GLN A 222 27.91 18.45 -4.84
C GLN A 222 27.75 18.38 -6.37
N TYR A 223 26.53 18.22 -6.87
CA TYR A 223 26.21 18.07 -8.28
C TYR A 223 25.29 19.19 -8.79
N PRO A 224 25.28 19.47 -10.11
CA PRO A 224 24.34 20.42 -10.70
C PRO A 224 22.89 20.04 -10.43
N GLN A 225 22.01 21.04 -10.23
CA GLN A 225 20.57 20.87 -10.00
C GLN A 225 19.84 20.42 -11.29
N SER A 226 20.16 19.21 -11.72
CA SER A 226 19.57 18.51 -12.86
C SER A 226 19.18 17.10 -12.42
N GLN A 227 18.25 16.47 -13.13
CA GLN A 227 17.85 15.08 -12.84
C GLN A 227 19.05 14.13 -12.80
N VAL A 228 20.01 14.29 -13.71
CA VAL A 228 21.25 13.51 -13.74
C VAL A 228 22.12 13.80 -12.52
N GLY A 229 22.22 15.06 -12.09
CA GLY A 229 22.97 15.45 -10.89
C GLY A 229 22.38 14.86 -9.61
N VAL A 230 21.05 14.89 -9.46
CA VAL A 230 20.34 14.28 -8.34
C VAL A 230 20.58 12.76 -8.27
N LEU A 231 20.53 12.07 -9.42
CA LEU A 231 20.81 10.64 -9.49
C LEU A 231 22.27 10.32 -9.13
N LYS A 232 23.24 11.12 -9.60
CA LYS A 232 24.66 10.97 -9.25
C LYS A 232 24.90 11.19 -7.75
N GLY A 233 24.33 12.25 -7.19
CA GLY A 233 24.41 12.52 -5.74
C GLY A 233 23.78 11.41 -4.91
N THR A 234 22.63 10.88 -5.34
CA THR A 234 21.96 9.76 -4.66
C THR A 234 22.79 8.48 -4.73
N ARG A 235 23.47 8.21 -5.85
CA ARG A 235 24.39 7.07 -5.99
C ARG A 235 25.56 7.16 -5.02
N ASP A 236 26.17 8.33 -4.90
CA ASP A 236 27.32 8.50 -4.01
C ASP A 236 26.90 8.45 -2.54
N PHE A 237 25.75 9.03 -2.21
CA PHE A 237 25.11 8.83 -0.92
C PHE A 237 24.86 7.35 -0.64
N ALA A 238 24.33 6.58 -1.60
CA ALA A 238 24.07 5.15 -1.43
C ALA A 238 25.34 4.37 -1.07
N ALA A 239 26.46 4.64 -1.76
CA ALA A 239 27.75 4.00 -1.48
C ALA A 239 28.28 4.33 -0.07
N ALA A 240 28.10 5.57 0.39
CA ALA A 240 28.48 5.98 1.74
C ALA A 240 27.53 5.42 2.81
N TYR A 241 26.23 5.40 2.52
CA TYR A 241 25.17 4.96 3.44
C TYR A 241 25.27 3.47 3.77
N ILE A 242 25.69 2.63 2.81
CA ILE A 242 25.98 1.21 3.10
C ILE A 242 27.07 1.05 4.17
N LYS A 243 28.10 1.92 4.17
CA LYS A 243 29.16 1.89 5.19
C LYS A 243 28.63 2.28 6.57
N VAL A 244 27.70 3.24 6.60
CA VAL A 244 27.00 3.66 7.83
C VAL A 244 26.19 2.50 8.39
N LEU A 245 25.40 1.82 7.55
CA LEU A 245 24.57 0.69 7.99
C LEU A 245 25.40 -0.48 8.53
N ARG A 246 26.59 -0.71 7.97
CA ARG A 246 27.54 -1.72 8.46
C ARG A 246 28.30 -1.29 9.74
N GLY A 247 27.97 -0.13 10.31
CA GLY A 247 28.60 0.38 11.54
C GLY A 247 30.01 0.96 11.33
N GLY A 248 30.42 1.22 10.08
CA GLY A 248 31.77 1.68 9.78
C GLY A 248 31.99 3.18 9.95
N VAL A 249 30.94 4.00 9.87
CA VAL A 249 31.00 5.47 9.91
C VAL A 249 29.69 6.05 10.44
N SER A 250 29.70 7.21 11.11
CA SER A 250 28.47 7.89 11.51
C SER A 250 27.77 8.56 10.32
N ILE A 251 26.44 8.56 10.29
CA ILE A 251 25.65 9.25 9.25
C ILE A 251 25.89 10.76 9.22
N LYS A 252 26.30 11.35 10.36
CA LYS A 252 26.61 12.77 10.48
C LYS A 252 27.97 13.13 9.88
N GLU A 253 28.78 12.15 9.48
CA GLU A 253 30.14 12.34 8.96
C GLU A 253 30.21 12.21 7.44
N ILE A 254 29.23 11.56 6.81
CA ILE A 254 29.23 11.34 5.35
C ILE A 254 28.79 12.59 4.57
N GLY A 255 29.41 12.84 3.42
CA GLY A 255 29.04 13.92 2.49
C GLY A 255 29.46 15.32 2.94
N LYS A 256 30.26 15.44 3.99
CA LYS A 256 30.95 16.69 4.35
C LYS A 256 32.05 17.03 3.36
#